data_AF-A0A7S3THI2-F1
#
_entry.id   AF-A0A7S3THI2-F1
#
_cell.length_a   1.000
_cell.length_b   1.000
_cell.length_c   1.000
_cell.angle_alpha   90.00
_cell.angle_beta   90.00
_cell.angle_gamma   90.00
#
_symmetry.space_group_name_H-M   'P 1'
#
loop_
_entity.id
_entity.type
_entity.pdbx_description
1 polymer ?
#
loop_
_entity_poly.entity_id
_entity_poly.type
_entity_poly.pdbx_seq_one_letter_code
_entity_poly.pdbx_strand_id
1 'polypeptide(L)'
;HLVAMVAVGFGLLACLALAALTTAVESKNLAGYVSAAASPRRASQIRHGSCHDAMRGELCHSQVMWAMLTGLREHPEWYAGLISSSGFKEFQAALHAHGHSDCPQP
;
A
#
# COMPACT_ATOMS: atom_id res chain seq x y z
N HIS A 1 -14.73 -2.66 -17.12
CA HIS A 1 -13.70 -3.34 -16.31
C HIS A 1 -12.28 -3.20 -16.89
N LEU A 2 -11.90 -2.00 -17.38
CA LEU A 2 -10.56 -1.74 -17.95
C LEU A 2 -9.63 -0.95 -17.00
N VAL A 3 -10.16 -0.42 -15.90
CA VAL A 3 -9.43 0.50 -15.01
C VAL A 3 -8.69 -0.23 -13.88
N ALA A 4 -9.00 -1.52 -13.64
CA ALA A 4 -8.27 -2.36 -12.67
C ALA A 4 -6.89 -2.84 -13.16
N MET A 5 -6.57 -2.65 -14.44
CA MET A 5 -5.28 -3.07 -15.01
C MET A 5 -4.18 -2.01 -14.87
N VAL A 6 -4.52 -0.75 -14.56
CA VAL A 6 -3.50 0.31 -14.47
C VAL A 6 -2.85 0.36 -13.08
N ALA A 7 -3.49 -0.21 -12.05
CA ALA A 7 -2.82 -0.52 -10.78
C ALA A 7 -1.94 -1.79 -10.84
N VAL A 8 -2.03 -2.56 -11.94
CA VAL A 8 -1.11 -3.68 -12.27
C VAL A 8 -0.16 -3.27 -13.42
N GLY A 9 -0.22 -2.02 -13.89
CA GLY A 9 0.29 -1.60 -15.20
C GLY A 9 1.42 -0.58 -15.21
N PHE A 10 1.95 -0.13 -14.06
CA PHE A 10 3.15 0.74 -14.04
C PHE A 10 4.48 -0.04 -14.17
N GLY A 11 4.41 -1.37 -14.35
CA GLY A 11 5.56 -2.24 -14.58
C GLY A 11 5.70 -2.76 -16.02
N LEU A 12 4.81 -2.46 -16.96
CA LEU A 12 4.87 -3.09 -18.30
C LEU A 12 5.66 -2.32 -19.36
N LEU A 13 6.01 -1.05 -19.13
CA LEU A 13 6.90 -0.30 -20.04
C LEU A 13 8.40 -0.42 -19.67
N ALA A 14 8.72 -1.21 -18.64
CA ALA A 14 10.08 -1.65 -18.33
C ALA A 14 10.29 -3.16 -18.58
N CYS A 15 9.35 -3.85 -19.23
CA CYS A 15 9.30 -5.31 -19.25
C CYS A 15 9.80 -5.99 -20.53
N LEU A 16 10.33 -5.26 -21.53
CA LEU A 16 10.92 -5.89 -22.73
C LEU A 16 12.45 -6.03 -22.71
N ALA A 17 13.16 -5.61 -21.65
CA ALA A 17 14.62 -5.72 -21.59
C ALA A 17 15.19 -6.45 -20.36
N LEU A 18 14.35 -6.97 -19.45
CA LEU A 18 14.81 -7.64 -18.21
C LEU A 18 14.44 -9.13 -18.13
N ALA A 19 14.07 -9.77 -19.25
CA ALA A 19 13.67 -11.18 -19.26
C ALA A 19 14.84 -12.20 -19.35
N ALA A 20 16.09 -11.85 -18.99
CA ALA A 20 17.22 -12.73 -19.31
C ALA A 20 18.31 -12.98 -18.24
N LEU A 21 18.25 -12.47 -17.01
CA LEU A 21 19.24 -12.76 -15.94
C LEU A 21 18.53 -12.37 -14.61
N THR A 22 18.25 -13.18 -13.59
CA THR A 22 18.94 -14.33 -12.99
C THR A 22 17.98 -15.03 -12.00
N THR A 23 17.84 -16.36 -12.14
CA THR A 23 17.71 -17.39 -11.09
C THR A 23 17.15 -17.07 -9.69
N ALA A 24 16.09 -17.79 -9.35
CA ALA A 24 15.58 -18.20 -8.05
C ALA A 24 16.42 -17.90 -6.79
N VAL A 25 15.80 -17.22 -5.81
CA VAL A 25 16.03 -17.48 -4.39
C VAL A 25 14.71 -17.91 -3.76
N GLU A 26 14.59 -19.22 -3.52
CA GLU A 26 13.61 -19.82 -2.62
C GLU A 26 13.99 -19.41 -1.20
N SER A 27 13.22 -18.52 -0.57
CA SER A 27 13.41 -18.22 0.86
C SER A 27 12.30 -18.89 1.66
N LYS A 28 12.72 -19.93 2.38
CA LYS A 28 11.92 -20.84 3.19
C LYS A 28 11.03 -20.06 4.16
N ASN A 29 9.74 -20.45 4.18
CA ASN A 29 8.82 -20.20 5.28
C ASN A 29 9.48 -20.56 6.62
N LEU A 30 9.70 -19.57 7.49
CA LEU A 30 9.90 -19.80 8.93
C LEU A 30 8.65 -19.34 9.68
N ALA A 31 7.57 -20.08 9.48
CA ALA A 31 6.52 -20.14 10.48
C ALA A 31 7.09 -20.85 11.73
N GLY A 32 7.10 -20.15 12.86
CA GLY A 32 6.99 -20.78 14.17
C GLY A 32 8.28 -21.25 14.86
N TYR A 33 8.87 -20.37 15.67
CA TYR A 33 9.38 -20.79 16.98
C TYR A 33 9.19 -19.62 17.98
N VAL A 34 8.04 -19.56 18.64
CA VAL A 34 7.94 -18.93 19.97
C VAL A 34 7.09 -19.89 20.79
N SER A 35 7.76 -20.64 21.66
CA SER A 35 7.13 -21.62 22.55
C SER A 35 6.33 -20.94 23.64
N ALA A 36 5.26 -21.63 24.00
CA ALA A 36 4.18 -21.23 24.89
C ALA A 36 4.61 -20.83 26.31
N ALA A 37 4.06 -19.71 26.78
CA ALA A 37 3.53 -19.60 28.12
C ALA A 37 2.09 -19.07 28.01
N ALA A 38 1.16 -19.85 28.55
CA ALA A 38 -0.28 -19.69 28.38
C ALA A 38 -0.83 -18.41 29.02
N SER A 39 -1.72 -17.71 28.29
CA SER A 39 -2.84 -16.99 28.90
C SER A 39 -3.96 -16.80 27.85
N PRO A 40 -5.10 -17.52 27.93
CA PRO A 40 -6.21 -17.33 27.02
C PRO A 40 -7.04 -16.13 27.50
N ARG A 41 -6.61 -14.92 27.16
CA ARG A 41 -7.56 -13.79 27.05
C ARG A 41 -7.86 -13.57 25.58
N ARG A 42 -8.67 -14.47 25.04
CA ARG A 42 -9.36 -14.31 23.77
C ARG A 42 -10.63 -13.49 24.03
N ALA A 43 -10.47 -12.17 24.11
CA ALA A 43 -11.58 -11.23 24.06
C ALA A 43 -11.09 -9.95 23.39
N SER A 44 -11.56 -9.74 22.16
CA SER A 44 -11.38 -8.53 21.34
C SER A 44 -9.94 -8.23 20.91
N GLN A 45 -9.45 -8.91 19.88
CA GLN A 45 -8.55 -8.22 18.96
C GLN A 45 -9.39 -7.21 18.19
N ILE A 46 -9.57 -6.02 18.76
CA ILE A 46 -9.78 -4.85 17.92
C ILE A 46 -8.56 -4.83 17.00
N ARG A 47 -8.77 -4.88 15.67
CA ARG A 47 -7.74 -4.53 14.68
C ARG A 47 -7.44 -3.04 14.82
N HIS A 48 -6.92 -2.60 15.96
CA HIS A 48 -6.16 -1.37 16.03
C HIS A 48 -4.84 -1.68 15.33
N GLY A 49 -4.87 -1.67 13.99
CA GLY A 49 -3.66 -1.38 13.24
C GLY A 49 -3.15 -0.05 13.79
N SER A 50 -1.91 -0.01 14.26
CA SER A 50 -1.31 1.22 14.73
C SER A 50 -1.40 2.28 13.63
N CYS A 51 -1.78 3.50 13.99
CA CYS A 51 -1.62 4.64 13.09
C CYS A 51 -0.15 4.80 12.72
N HIS A 52 0.13 5.12 11.46
CA HIS A 52 1.49 5.30 10.96
C HIS A 52 1.47 6.28 9.79
N ASP A 53 2.25 7.35 9.89
CA ASP A 53 2.47 8.24 8.76
C ASP A 53 3.46 7.60 7.79
N ALA A 54 3.05 7.40 6.55
CA ALA A 54 3.90 6.73 5.58
C ALA A 54 5.19 7.53 5.33
N MET A 55 6.33 6.87 5.52
CA MET A 55 7.65 7.50 5.39
C MET A 55 8.29 7.21 4.03
N ARG A 56 9.23 8.07 3.61
CA ARG A 56 9.99 7.87 2.37
C ARG A 56 10.68 6.50 2.38
N GLY A 57 10.51 5.76 1.28
CA GLY A 57 10.99 4.38 1.14
C GLY A 57 9.88 3.35 1.31
N GLU A 58 8.74 3.73 1.89
CA GLU A 58 7.56 2.89 1.94
C GLU A 58 6.73 2.99 0.65
N LEU A 59 6.10 1.88 0.28
CA LEU A 59 5.20 1.83 -0.86
C LEU A 59 4.07 2.85 -0.71
N CYS A 60 3.45 2.91 0.48
CA CYS A 60 2.37 3.86 0.74
C CYS A 60 2.81 5.31 0.49
N HIS A 61 4.01 5.71 0.93
CA HIS A 61 4.51 7.06 0.69
C HIS A 61 4.63 7.37 -0.80
N SER A 62 5.18 6.47 -1.62
CA SER A 62 5.26 6.69 -3.07
C SER A 62 3.88 6.82 -3.73
N GLN A 63 2.89 6.10 -3.22
CA GLN A 63 1.54 6.09 -3.74
C GLN A 63 0.78 7.35 -3.35
N VAL A 64 0.98 7.84 -2.13
CA VAL A 64 0.49 9.16 -1.70
C VAL A 64 1.10 10.26 -2.57
N MET A 65 2.41 10.21 -2.84
CA MET A 65 3.06 11.19 -3.72
C MET A 65 2.51 11.15 -5.15
N TRP A 66 2.27 9.96 -5.71
CA TRP A 66 1.63 9.85 -7.02
C TRP A 66 0.19 10.39 -7.01
N ALA A 67 -0.59 10.08 -5.96
CA ALA A 67 -1.95 10.57 -5.82
C ALA A 67 -2.00 12.11 -5.78
N MET A 68 -1.08 12.74 -5.04
CA MET A 68 -0.95 14.19 -4.94
C MET A 68 -0.54 14.85 -6.27
N LEU A 69 0.44 14.28 -6.97
CA LEU A 69 1.03 14.91 -8.17
C LEU A 69 0.27 14.61 -9.47
N THR A 70 -0.37 13.44 -9.53
CA THR A 70 -0.94 12.90 -10.77
C THR A 70 -2.35 12.38 -10.55
N GLY A 71 -2.55 11.53 -9.54
CA GLY A 71 -3.81 10.81 -9.33
C GLY A 71 -5.03 11.71 -9.20
N LEU A 72 -4.95 12.80 -8.44
CA LEU A 72 -6.07 13.74 -8.29
C LEU A 72 -6.47 14.41 -9.61
N ARG A 73 -5.48 14.74 -10.46
CA ARG A 73 -5.72 15.38 -11.76
C ARG A 73 -6.34 14.42 -12.76
N GLU A 74 -5.90 13.16 -12.76
CA GLU A 74 -6.32 12.16 -13.74
C GLU A 74 -7.62 11.46 -13.35
N HIS A 75 -7.84 11.28 -12.04
CA HIS A 75 -8.97 10.55 -11.46
C HIS A 75 -9.56 11.29 -10.25
N PRO A 76 -10.11 12.51 -10.42
CA PRO A 76 -10.69 13.27 -9.32
C PRO A 76 -11.82 12.52 -8.61
N GLU A 77 -12.51 11.61 -9.31
CA GLU A 77 -13.57 10.78 -8.75
C GLU A 77 -13.10 9.78 -7.67
N TRP A 78 -11.82 9.39 -7.66
CA TRP A 78 -11.26 8.51 -6.60
C TRP A 78 -10.96 9.26 -5.30
N TYR A 79 -10.83 10.58 -5.38
CA TYR A 79 -10.39 11.44 -4.29
C TYR A 79 -11.46 12.48 -3.95
N ALA A 80 -12.72 12.03 -3.87
CA ALA A 80 -13.85 12.91 -3.62
C ALA A 80 -13.64 13.74 -2.34
N GLY A 81 -13.66 15.07 -2.48
CA GLY A 81 -13.45 16.01 -1.38
C GLY A 81 -11.98 16.42 -1.16
N LEU A 82 -11.02 15.77 -1.80
CA LEU A 82 -9.64 16.25 -1.85
C LEU A 82 -9.46 17.29 -2.95
N ILE A 83 -8.59 18.25 -2.69
CA ILE A 83 -8.20 19.31 -3.63
C ILE A 83 -6.67 19.35 -3.73
N SER A 84 -6.14 20.14 -4.67
CA SER A 84 -4.69 20.23 -4.89
C SER A 84 -3.91 20.78 -3.68
N SER A 85 -4.58 21.48 -2.77
CA SER A 85 -3.99 21.95 -1.51
C SER A 85 -4.18 20.98 -0.34
N SER A 86 -4.85 19.84 -0.53
CA SER A 86 -4.96 18.80 0.50
C SER A 86 -3.59 18.22 0.85
N GLY A 87 -3.41 17.89 2.12
CA GLY A 87 -2.15 17.43 2.68
C GLY A 87 -1.89 15.93 2.49
N PHE A 88 -0.65 15.53 2.70
CA PHE A 88 -0.19 14.14 2.56
C PHE A 88 -1.07 13.13 3.35
N LYS A 89 -1.39 13.43 4.62
CA LYS A 89 -2.22 12.56 5.47
C LYS A 89 -3.64 12.37 4.93
N GLU A 90 -4.22 13.37 4.29
CA GLU A 90 -5.57 13.27 3.71
C GLU A 90 -5.57 12.33 2.51
N PHE A 91 -4.54 12.41 1.66
CA PHE A 91 -4.33 11.45 0.58
C PHE A 91 -4.01 10.05 1.10
N GLN A 92 -3.21 9.92 2.16
CA GLN A 92 -2.96 8.63 2.81
C GLN A 92 -4.25 8.02 3.36
N ALA A 93 -5.08 8.82 4.03
CA ALA A 93 -6.38 8.39 4.54
C ALA A 93 -7.31 7.94 3.41
N ALA A 94 -7.31 8.65 2.27
CA ALA A 94 -8.07 8.23 1.10
C ALA A 94 -7.58 6.88 0.56
N LEU A 95 -6.25 6.68 0.43
CA LEU A 95 -5.71 5.39 -0.01
C LEU A 95 -6.01 4.26 0.98
N HIS A 96 -5.90 4.52 2.28
CA HIS A 96 -6.27 3.59 3.34
C HIS A 96 -7.76 3.18 3.25
N ALA A 97 -8.67 4.16 3.10
CA ALA A 97 -10.10 3.92 3.01
C ALA A 97 -10.50 3.05 1.82
N HIS A 98 -9.75 3.13 0.72
CA HIS A 98 -9.96 2.31 -0.47
C HIS A 98 -9.16 0.99 -0.46
N GLY A 99 -8.38 0.73 0.60
CA GLY A 99 -7.54 -0.47 0.71
C GLY A 99 -6.40 -0.51 -0.31
N HIS A 100 -5.94 0.64 -0.78
CA HIS A 100 -4.87 0.72 -1.77
C HIS A 100 -3.49 0.73 -1.11
N SER A 101 -2.57 -0.05 -1.69
CA SER A 101 -1.13 -0.02 -1.38
C SER A 101 -0.76 -0.32 0.07
N ASP A 102 -1.62 -1.07 0.77
CA ASP A 102 -1.50 -1.41 2.19
C ASP A 102 -1.21 -0.19 3.07
N CYS A 103 -1.73 0.99 2.67
CA CYS A 103 -1.55 2.21 3.41
C CYS A 103 -2.19 2.08 4.81
N PRO A 104 -1.44 2.31 5.89
CA PRO A 104 -2.01 2.37 7.23
C PRO A 104 -2.83 3.64 7.42
N GLN A 105 -3.70 3.64 8.43
CA GLN A 105 -4.35 4.87 8.87
C GLN A 105 -3.25 5.85 9.35
N PRO A 106 -3.26 7.11 8.91
CA PRO A 106 -2.31 8.12 9.37
C PRO A 106 -2.51 8.54 10.84
#